data_AF-A0A645HY49-F1
#
_entry.id   AF-A0A645HY49-F1
#
_cell.length_a   1.000
_cell.length_b   1.000
_cell.length_c   1.000
_cell.angle_alpha   90.00
_cell.angle_beta   90.00
_cell.angle_gamma   90.00
#
_symmetry.space_group_name_H-M   'P 1'
#
loop_
_entity.id
_entity.type
_entity.pdbx_description
1 polymer ?
#
loop_
_entity_poly.entity_id
_entity_poly.type
_entity_poly.pdbx_seq_one_letter_code
_entity_poly.pdbx_strand_id
1 'polypeptide(L)' 'MDIAKEAIKRLSDFFFNTLQLTSNFTDLNIDETNFEIMAKKSCEDSILEGFKPLNQKDIKKIYEMCL' A
#
# COMPACT_ATOMS: atom_id res chain seq x y z
N MET A 1 11.68 13.31 -12.25
CA MET A 1 10.74 12.29 -11.70
C MET A 1 10.63 11.05 -12.57
N ASP A 2 11.10 11.09 -13.83
CA ASP A 2 10.86 10.00 -14.78
C ASP A 2 11.52 8.68 -14.37
N ILE A 3 12.75 8.74 -13.83
CA ILE A 3 13.45 7.55 -13.30
C ILE A 3 12.68 6.90 -12.14
N ALA A 4 12.12 7.70 -11.22
CA ALA A 4 11.35 7.17 -10.09
C ALA A 4 10.06 6.49 -10.55
N LYS A 5 9.37 7.05 -11.55
CA LYS A 5 8.17 6.43 -12.14
C LYS A 5 8.51 5.14 -12.88
N GLU A 6 9.60 5.12 -13.62
CA GLU A 6 10.07 3.91 -14.32
C GLU A 6 10.47 2.81 -13.33
N ALA A 7 11.09 3.15 -12.20
CA ALA A 7 11.41 2.19 -11.15
C ALA A 7 10.15 1.54 -10.56
N ILE A 8 9.11 2.33 -10.25
CA ILE A 8 7.82 1.82 -9.78
C ILE A 8 7.19 0.87 -10.80
N LYS A 9 7.21 1.25 -12.09
CA LYS A 9 6.68 0.43 -13.18
C LYS A 9 7.38 -0.92 -13.27
N ARG A 10 8.71 -0.94 -13.24
CA ARG A 10 9.50 -2.18 -13.31
C ARG A 10 9.28 -3.09 -12.11
N LEU A 11 9.13 -2.51 -10.92
CA LEU A 11 8.84 -3.28 -9.72
C LEU A 11 7.45 -3.93 -9.79
N SER A 12 6.46 -3.19 -10.27
CA SER A 12 5.10 -3.71 -10.47
C SER A 12 5.06 -4.86 -11.48
N ASP A 13 5.76 -4.72 -12.62
CA ASP A 13 5.88 -5.78 -13.62
C ASP A 13 6.57 -7.04 -13.07
N PHE A 14 7.64 -6.86 -12.29
CA PHE A 14 8.34 -7.97 -11.65
C PHE A 14 7.43 -8.70 -10.64
N PHE A 15 6.73 -7.98 -9.77
CA PHE A 15 5.88 -8.60 -8.75
C PHE A 15 4.65 -9.30 -9.32
N PHE A 16 3.95 -8.67 -10.28
CA PHE A 16 2.64 -9.16 -10.71
C PHE A 16 2.68 -9.99 -12.00
N ASN A 17 3.61 -9.72 -12.93
CA ASN A 17 3.71 -10.48 -14.17
C ASN A 17 4.77 -11.59 -14.09
N THR A 18 5.92 -11.32 -13.47
CA THR A 18 7.00 -12.31 -13.36
C THR A 18 6.78 -13.28 -12.19
N LEU A 19 6.55 -12.76 -10.99
CA LEU A 19 6.31 -13.58 -9.79
C LEU A 19 4.86 -14.02 -9.61
N GLN A 20 3.92 -13.44 -10.39
CA GLN A 20 2.49 -13.75 -10.34
C GLN A 20 1.88 -13.58 -8.94
N LEU A 21 2.35 -12.58 -8.18
CA LEU A 21 1.73 -12.22 -6.91
C LEU A 21 0.35 -11.63 -7.15
N THR A 22 -0.58 -11.88 -6.22
CA THR A 22 -1.89 -11.23 -6.22
C THR A 22 -1.73 -9.72 -6.04
N SER A 23 -2.28 -8.94 -6.97
CA SER A 23 -2.06 -7.50 -7.03
C SER A 23 -3.13 -6.65 -6.35
N ASN A 24 -4.21 -7.26 -5.88
CA ASN A 24 -5.32 -6.57 -5.23
C ASN A 24 -5.74 -7.27 -3.93
N PHE A 25 -6.30 -6.48 -3.02
CA PHE A 25 -6.76 -6.95 -1.71
C PHE A 25 -8.07 -7.76 -1.82
N THR A 26 -8.92 -7.47 -2.80
CA THR A 26 -10.19 -8.14 -3.02
C THR A 26 -10.02 -9.65 -3.29
N ASP A 27 -9.04 -10.02 -4.10
CA ASP A 27 -8.65 -11.40 -4.41
C ASP A 27 -8.12 -12.15 -3.18
N LEU A 28 -7.68 -11.41 -2.16
CA LEU A 28 -7.26 -11.93 -0.85
C LEU A 28 -8.39 -11.89 0.20
N ASN A 29 -9.61 -11.53 -0.19
CA ASN A 29 -10.76 -11.34 0.69
C ASN A 29 -10.54 -10.25 1.75
N ILE A 30 -9.78 -9.21 1.40
CA ILE A 30 -9.57 -8.04 2.24
C ILE A 30 -10.39 -6.89 1.65
N ASP A 31 -11.27 -6.32 2.48
CA ASP A 31 -12.09 -5.16 2.14
C ASP A 31 -11.83 -4.00 3.11
N GLU A 32 -12.57 -2.91 2.93
CA GLU A 32 -12.46 -1.70 3.73
C GLU A 32 -12.91 -1.85 5.20
N THR A 33 -13.56 -2.97 5.57
CA THR A 33 -14.18 -3.17 6.89
C THR A 33 -13.19 -2.95 8.04
N ASN A 34 -11.93 -3.36 7.86
CA ASN A 34 -10.89 -3.26 8.88
C ASN A 34 -9.79 -2.24 8.59
N PHE A 35 -9.89 -1.45 7.51
CA PHE A 35 -8.83 -0.50 7.14
C PHE A 35 -8.53 0.51 8.23
N GLU A 36 -9.55 0.95 8.98
CA GLU A 36 -9.37 1.87 10.09
C GLU A 36 -8.47 1.27 11.18
N ILE A 37 -8.73 0.01 11.57
CA ILE A 37 -7.98 -0.72 12.59
C ILE A 37 -6.56 -1.03 12.09
N MET A 38 -6.43 -1.47 10.83
CA MET A 38 -5.15 -1.76 10.22
C MET A 38 -4.26 -0.52 10.14
N ALA A 39 -4.80 0.58 9.62
CA ALA A 39 -4.06 1.83 9.49
C ALA A 39 -3.61 2.37 10.85
N LYS A 40 -4.50 2.29 11.84
CA LYS A 40 -4.22 2.68 13.22
C LYS A 40 -3.04 1.89 13.80
N LYS A 41 -3.06 0.56 13.62
CA LYS A 41 -1.97 -0.33 14.07
C LYS A 41 -0.66 -0.09 13.32
N SER A 42 -0.71 0.26 12.03
CA SER A 42 0.49 0.49 11.22
C SER A 42 1.26 1.76 11.58
N CYS A 43 0.63 2.75 12.19
CA CYS A 43 1.29 3.96 12.69
C CYS A 43 1.37 4.03 14.23
N GLU A 44 1.07 2.94 14.94
CA GLU A 44 1.08 2.88 16.41
C GLU A 44 0.30 4.05 17.07
N ASP A 45 -0.89 4.35 16.55
CA ASP A 45 -1.74 5.48 16.98
C ASP A 45 -1.10 6.88 16.81
N SER A 46 -0.03 6.99 16.03
CA SER A 46 0.78 8.19 15.85
C SER A 46 1.13 8.42 14.36
N ILE A 47 2.39 8.76 14.07
CA ILE A 47 2.94 8.96 12.73
C ILE A 47 3.93 7.83 12.44
N LEU A 48 3.79 7.20 11.28
CA LEU A 48 4.79 6.30 10.75
C LEU A 48 5.93 7.13 10.13
N GLU A 49 7.06 7.16 10.82
CA GLU A 49 8.26 7.87 10.35
C GLU A 49 8.94 7.15 9.19
N GLY A 50 9.49 7.92 8.24
CA GLY A 50 10.15 7.41 7.05
C GLY A 50 10.63 8.54 6.15
N PHE A 51 10.96 8.26 4.89
CA PHE A 51 11.32 9.30 3.91
C PHE A 51 10.23 10.37 3.75
N LYS A 52 8.97 9.96 3.93
CA LYS A 52 7.82 10.85 4.08
C LYS A 52 7.02 10.37 5.29
N PRO A 53 6.79 11.22 6.31
CA PRO A 53 5.93 10.87 7.43
C PRO A 53 4.51 10.58 6.96
N LEU A 54 3.90 9.51 7.47
CA LEU A 54 2.53 9.12 7.13
C LEU A 54 1.67 9.06 8.39
N ASN A 55 0.53 9.73 8.38
CA ASN A 55 -0.48 9.57 9.42
C ASN A 55 -1.46 8.44 9.06
N GLN A 56 -2.33 8.06 10.00
CA GLN A 56 -3.33 7.03 9.81
C GLN A 56 -4.20 7.22 8.54
N LYS A 57 -4.59 8.46 8.20
CA LYS A 57 -5.42 8.74 7.02
C LYS A 57 -4.66 8.48 5.72
N ASP A 58 -3.37 8.82 5.69
CA ASP A 58 -2.53 8.54 4.52
C ASP A 58 -2.39 7.03 4.31
N ILE A 59 -2.19 6.26 5.38
CA ILE A 59 -2.08 4.80 5.34
C ILE A 59 -3.39 4.16 4.88
N LYS A 60 -4.52 4.60 5.44
CA LYS A 60 -5.85 4.15 4.99
C LYS A 60 -6.05 4.37 3.50
N LYS A 61 -5.66 5.55 3.01
CA LYS A 61 -5.75 5.87 1.58
C LYS A 61 -4.85 4.99 0.71
N ILE A 62 -3.69 4.58 1.22
CA ILE A 62 -2.84 3.59 0.53
C ILE A 62 -3.55 2.23 0.44
N TYR A 63 -4.24 1.78 1.50
CA TYR A 63 -5.03 0.55 1.42
C TYR A 63 -6.20 0.64 0.44
N GLU A 64 -6.88 1.79 0.38
CA GLU A 64 -7.93 2.06 -0.62
C GLU A 64 -7.39 1.98 -2.06
N MET A 65 -6.12 2.34 -2.29
CA MET A 65 -5.46 2.19 -3.59
C MET A 65 -5.07 0.74 -3.93
N CYS A 66 -5.12 -0.18 -2.96
CA CYS A 66 -4.80 -1.59 -3.12
C CYS A 66 -6.03 -2.49 -3.30
N LEU A 67 -7.24 -1.93 -3.23
CA LEU A 67 -8.48 -2.61 -3.60
C LEU A 67 -8.57 -2.80 -5.11
#